data_AF-A0A645HTP2-F1
#
_entry.id   AF-A0A645HTP2-F1
#
_cell.length_a   1.000
_cell.length_b   1.000
_cell.length_c   1.000
_cell.angle_alpha   90.00
_cell.angle_beta   90.00
_cell.angle_gamma   90.00
#
_symmetry.space_group_name_H-M   'P 1'
#
loop_
_entity.id
_entity.type
_entity.pdbx_description
1 polymer ?
#
loop_
_entity_poly.entity_id
_entity_poly.type
_entity_poly.pdbx_seq_one_letter_code
_entity_poly.pdbx_strand_id
1 'polypeptide(L)'
;MAAESTGGSFTIKSRPGVGTKVNAAFVRDHIDREPLGDMGETLASLIGCNPDVSFLYEHTWDNAVFRLSTQEVKNILKDIPLNTPEIILWIKEFINEQIYILYGGASV
;
A
#
# COMPACT_ATOMS: atom_id res chain seq x y z
N MET A 1 -15.84 -5.66 8.93
CA MET A 1 -16.84 -4.87 9.67
C MET A 1 -16.48 -3.39 9.78
N ALA A 2 -15.21 -2.99 10.07
CA ALA A 2 -14.83 -1.57 10.21
C ALA A 2 -15.35 -0.63 9.10
N ALA A 3 -15.21 -1.00 7.82
CA ALA A 3 -15.72 -0.21 6.70
C ALA A 3 -17.25 0.01 6.75
N GLU A 4 -18.02 -1.07 6.94
CA GLU A 4 -19.48 -1.05 7.01
C GLU A 4 -19.98 -0.32 8.27
N SER A 5 -19.27 -0.44 9.39
CA SER A 5 -19.56 0.26 10.65
C SER A 5 -19.43 1.77 10.54
N THR A 6 -18.65 2.29 9.58
CA THR A 6 -18.57 3.73 9.27
C THR A 6 -19.61 4.20 8.25
N GLY A 7 -20.59 3.36 7.89
CA GLY A 7 -21.54 3.62 6.80
C GLY A 7 -20.96 3.40 5.41
N GLY A 8 -19.79 2.76 5.32
CA GLY A 8 -19.11 2.41 4.07
C GLY A 8 -19.50 1.03 3.53
N SER A 9 -18.59 0.39 2.78
CA SER A 9 -18.85 -0.93 2.20
C SER A 9 -17.59 -1.78 2.11
N PHE A 10 -17.77 -3.11 2.06
CA PHE A 10 -16.69 -4.06 1.90
C PHE A 10 -17.06 -5.13 0.89
N THR A 11 -16.18 -5.42 -0.06
CA THR A 11 -16.40 -6.47 -1.06
C THR A 11 -15.13 -7.25 -1.35
N ILE A 12 -15.28 -8.56 -1.57
CA ILE A 12 -14.21 -9.44 -2.04
C ILE A 12 -14.71 -10.17 -3.30
N LYS A 13 -13.91 -10.12 -4.36
CA LYS A 13 -14.14 -10.89 -5.59
C LYS A 13 -12.88 -11.69 -5.89
N SER A 14 -12.98 -13.01 -5.82
CA SER A 14 -11.85 -13.91 -6.09
C SER A 14 -12.23 -14.98 -7.10
N ARG A 15 -11.28 -15.35 -7.97
CA ARG A 15 -11.40 -16.49 -8.87
C ARG A 15 -10.06 -17.23 -8.95
N PRO A 16 -10.02 -18.56 -8.76
CA PRO A 16 -8.80 -19.35 -8.92
C PRO A 16 -8.12 -19.09 -10.27
N GLY A 17 -6.81 -18.84 -10.24
CA GLY A 17 -6.00 -18.54 -11.43
C GLY A 17 -6.14 -17.12 -12.00
N VAL A 18 -7.05 -16.29 -11.48
CA VAL A 18 -7.20 -14.87 -11.90
C VAL A 18 -6.72 -13.92 -10.79
N GLY A 19 -6.98 -14.25 -9.53
CA GLY A 19 -6.57 -13.47 -8.37
C GLY A 19 -7.75 -13.04 -7.50
N THR A 20 -7.47 -12.17 -6.52
CA THR A 20 -8.45 -11.67 -5.55
C THR A 20 -8.42 -10.14 -5.56
N LYS A 21 -9.59 -9.52 -5.71
CA LYS A 21 -9.80 -8.09 -5.52
C LYS A 21 -10.57 -7.87 -4.22
N VAL A 22 -9.96 -7.14 -3.29
CA VAL A 22 -10.60 -6.67 -2.05
C VAL A 22 -10.84 -5.18 -2.20
N ASN A 23 -12.03 -4.70 -1.84
CA ASN A 23 -12.35 -3.28 -1.80
C ASN A 23 -13.03 -2.98 -0.46
N ALA A 24 -12.54 -1.96 0.23
CA ALA A 24 -13.13 -1.42 1.44
C ALA A 24 -13.29 0.10 1.25
N ALA A 25 -14.50 0.61 1.45
CA ALA A 25 -14.81 2.03 1.42
C ALA A 25 -15.22 2.48 2.81
N PHE A 26 -14.67 3.59 3.28
CA PHE A 26 -14.96 4.20 4.58
C PHE A 26 -15.47 5.63 4.36
N VAL A 27 -16.44 6.08 5.16
CA VAL A 27 -16.94 7.45 5.07
C VAL A 27 -15.92 8.39 5.73
N ARG A 28 -15.43 9.40 4.98
CA ARG A 28 -14.35 10.31 5.42
C ARG A 28 -14.67 11.06 6.73
N ASP A 29 -15.92 11.45 6.93
CA ASP A 29 -16.37 12.31 8.04
C ASP A 29 -17.02 11.53 9.21
N HIS A 30 -16.83 10.21 9.28
CA HIS A 30 -17.34 9.41 10.40
C HIS A 30 -16.39 9.48 11.60
N ILE A 31 -16.93 9.71 12.81
CA ILE A 31 -16.13 9.88 14.03
C ILE A 31 -15.30 8.63 14.38
N ASP A 32 -15.84 7.45 14.04
CA ASP A 32 -15.18 6.15 14.27
C ASP A 32 -14.27 5.69 13.11
N ARG A 33 -13.90 6.59 12.18
CA ARG A 33 -12.97 6.24 11.10
C ARG A 33 -11.56 6.09 11.68
N GLU A 34 -11.11 4.85 11.81
CA GLU A 34 -9.73 4.54 12.15
C GLU A 34 -8.76 5.08 11.09
N PRO A 35 -7.57 5.55 11.49
CA PRO A 35 -6.52 5.93 10.55
C PRO A 35 -6.08 4.72 9.72
N LEU A 36 -5.59 4.97 8.50
CA LEU A 36 -5.14 3.92 7.57
C LEU A 36 -3.97 3.09 8.13
N GLY A 37 -3.17 3.66 9.04
CA GLY A 37 -1.97 3.05 9.62
C GLY A 37 -0.71 3.27 8.80
N ASP A 38 0.40 2.61 9.21
CA ASP A 38 1.69 2.69 8.51
C ASP A 38 1.71 1.76 7.29
N MET A 39 1.42 2.35 6.13
CA MET A 39 1.42 1.62 4.86
C MET A 39 2.83 1.26 4.38
N GLY A 40 3.85 2.06 4.71
CA GLY A 40 5.24 1.74 4.38
C GLY A 40 5.70 0.47 5.08
N GLU A 41 5.46 0.35 6.38
CA GLU A 41 5.78 -0.85 7.16
C GLU A 41 4.99 -2.07 6.69
N THR A 42 3.70 -1.89 6.40
CA THR A 42 2.83 -2.95 5.91
C THR A 42 3.35 -3.51 4.58
N LEU A 43 3.64 -2.63 3.60
CA LEU A 43 4.11 -3.04 2.28
C LEU A 43 5.53 -3.58 2.32
N ALA A 44 6.44 -2.96 3.07
CA ALA A 44 7.81 -3.45 3.24
C ALA A 44 7.82 -4.88 3.81
N SER A 45 6.96 -5.16 4.80
CA SER A 45 6.79 -6.50 5.38
C SER A 45 6.26 -7.49 4.34
N LEU A 46 5.22 -7.13 3.59
CA LEU A 46 4.65 -7.98 2.55
C LEU A 46 5.67 -8.31 1.44
N ILE A 47 6.41 -7.31 0.98
CA ILE A 47 7.42 -7.44 -0.08
C ILE A 47 8.60 -8.28 0.41
N GLY A 48 9.11 -8.01 1.61
CA GLY A 48 10.24 -8.73 2.18
C GLY A 48 9.95 -10.19 2.48
N CYS A 49 8.77 -10.51 2.99
CA CYS A 49 8.37 -11.88 3.28
C CYS A 49 7.95 -12.67 2.03
N ASN A 50 7.59 -12.00 0.93
CA ASN A 50 7.07 -12.65 -0.27
C ASN A 50 7.77 -12.11 -1.54
N PRO A 51 9.09 -12.30 -1.70
CA PRO A 51 9.87 -11.70 -2.79
C PRO A 51 9.42 -12.15 -4.19
N ASP A 52 8.78 -13.32 -4.31
CA ASP A 52 8.27 -13.84 -5.59
C ASP A 52 6.92 -13.23 -5.99
N VAL A 53 6.23 -12.59 -5.04
CA VAL A 53 4.95 -11.92 -5.32
C VAL A 53 5.21 -10.55 -5.95
N SER A 54 4.52 -10.27 -7.05
CA SER A 54 4.52 -8.94 -7.66
C SER A 54 3.49 -8.06 -6.97
N PHE A 55 3.94 -6.96 -6.37
CA PHE A 55 3.08 -5.98 -5.72
C PHE A 55 2.99 -4.74 -6.58
N LEU A 56 1.76 -4.27 -6.76
CA LEU A 56 1.46 -2.95 -7.28
C LEU A 56 0.70 -2.19 -6.20
N TYR A 57 1.33 -1.15 -5.68
CA TYR A 57 0.70 -0.22 -4.76
C TYR A 57 0.37 1.08 -5.49
N GLU A 58 -0.85 1.56 -5.31
CA GLU A 58 -1.30 2.85 -5.80
C GLU A 58 -2.03 3.56 -4.66
N HIS A 59 -1.55 4.74 -4.31
CA HIS A 59 -2.14 5.61 -3.30
C HIS A 59 -2.64 6.87 -4.00
N THR A 60 -3.94 7.13 -3.91
CA THR A 60 -4.55 8.32 -4.50
C THR A 60 -5.09 9.22 -3.39
N TRP A 61 -4.75 10.50 -3.45
CA TRP A 61 -5.34 11.53 -2.59
C TRP A 61 -5.69 12.76 -3.42
N ASP A 62 -6.97 13.11 -3.41
CA ASP A 62 -7.55 14.14 -4.28
C ASP A 62 -7.19 13.94 -5.75
N ASN A 63 -6.33 14.79 -6.33
CA ASN A 63 -5.87 14.68 -7.72
C ASN A 63 -4.42 14.14 -7.85
N ALA A 64 -3.78 13.78 -6.74
CA ALA A 64 -2.43 13.26 -6.71
C ALA A 64 -2.43 11.72 -6.59
N VAL A 65 -1.47 11.08 -7.25
CA VAL A 65 -1.29 9.63 -7.22
C VAL A 65 0.18 9.29 -7.00
N PHE A 66 0.44 8.44 -6.02
CA PHE A 66 1.72 7.76 -5.81
C PHE A 66 1.57 6.30 -6.23
N ARG A 67 2.56 5.76 -6.95
CA ARG A 67 2.56 4.37 -7.40
C ARG A 67 3.92 3.73 -7.19
N LEU A 68 3.91 2.49 -6.71
CA LEU A 68 5.09 1.65 -6.55
C LEU A 68 4.83 0.26 -7.13
N SER A 69 5.73 -0.21 -7.98
CA SER A 69 5.70 -1.54 -8.60
C SER A 69 6.96 -2.32 -8.22
N THR A 70 6.83 -3.46 -7.56
CA THR A 70 8.02 -4.26 -7.22
C THR A 70 8.73 -4.83 -8.45
N GLN A 71 8.04 -4.97 -9.58
CA GLN A 71 8.70 -5.34 -10.84
C GLN A 71 9.61 -4.22 -11.36
N GLU A 72 9.17 -2.97 -11.26
CA GLU A 72 10.00 -1.82 -11.66
C GLU A 72 11.22 -1.69 -10.73
N VAL A 73 11.04 -1.87 -9.43
CA VAL A 73 12.15 -1.86 -8.46
C VAL A 73 13.14 -2.99 -8.76
N LYS A 74 12.68 -4.22 -9.04
CA LYS A 74 13.56 -5.33 -9.45
C LYS A 74 14.37 -4.99 -10.70
N ASN A 75 13.76 -4.36 -11.69
CA ASN A 75 14.46 -3.98 -12.92
C ASN A 75 15.58 -2.97 -12.67
N ILE A 76 15.41 -2.08 -11.70
CA ILE A 76 16.43 -1.10 -11.30
C ILE A 76 17.57 -1.80 -10.53
N LEU A 77 17.22 -2.68 -9.60
CA LEU A 77 18.18 -3.40 -8.73
C LEU A 77 18.96 -4.51 -9.45
N LYS A 78 18.45 -5.00 -10.59
CA LYS A 78 19.03 -6.10 -11.37
C LYS A 78 19.22 -7.36 -10.52
N ASP A 79 20.47 -7.67 -10.16
CA ASP A 79 20.84 -8.90 -9.46
C ASP A 79 20.74 -8.77 -7.94
N ILE A 80 20.46 -7.56 -7.42
CA ILE A 80 20.30 -7.33 -5.98
C ILE A 80 18.90 -7.78 -5.55
N PRO A 81 18.77 -8.73 -4.60
CA PRO A 81 17.47 -9.19 -4.11
C PRO A 81 16.68 -8.08 -3.41
N LEU A 82 15.35 -8.05 -3.64
CA LEU A 82 14.46 -7.09 -2.97
C LEU A 82 14.37 -7.29 -1.45
N ASN A 83 14.57 -8.51 -0.97
CA ASN A 83 14.34 -8.88 0.43
C ASN A 83 15.58 -8.71 1.32
N THR A 84 16.60 -7.99 0.85
CA THR A 84 17.70 -7.60 1.73
C THR A 84 17.22 -6.55 2.75
N PRO A 85 17.73 -6.57 4.00
CA PRO A 85 17.28 -5.63 5.03
C PRO A 85 17.38 -4.16 4.62
N GLU A 86 18.44 -3.80 3.90
CA GLU A 86 18.68 -2.43 3.42
C GLU A 86 17.62 -1.99 2.40
N ILE A 87 17.27 -2.86 1.45
CA ILE A 87 16.25 -2.55 0.44
C ILE A 87 14.86 -2.49 1.06
N ILE A 88 14.54 -3.37 2.01
CA ILE A 88 13.25 -3.35 2.70
C ILE A 88 13.09 -2.09 3.55
N LEU A 89 14.16 -1.66 4.25
CA LEU A 89 14.15 -0.40 4.99
C LEU A 89 13.95 0.78 4.04
N TRP A 90 14.69 0.81 2.93
CA TRP A 90 14.53 1.85 1.90
C TRP A 90 13.10 1.90 1.33
N ILE A 91 12.48 0.74 1.03
CA ILE A 91 11.10 0.69 0.53
C ILE A 91 10.13 1.28 1.56
N LYS A 92 10.27 0.93 2.84
CA LYS A 92 9.44 1.46 3.93
C LYS A 92 9.54 2.99 3.96
N GLU A 93 10.76 3.52 4.03
CA GLU A 93 11.03 4.95 4.12
C GLU A 93 10.52 5.70 2.89
N PHE A 94 10.80 5.17 1.70
CA PHE A 94 10.35 5.75 0.44
C PHE A 94 8.82 5.83 0.36
N ILE A 95 8.10 4.75 0.70
CA ILE A 95 6.63 4.77 0.68
C ILE A 95 6.09 5.82 1.64
N ASN A 96 6.62 5.88 2.87
CA ASN A 96 6.14 6.83 3.88
C ASN A 96 6.44 8.27 3.49
N GLU A 97 7.61 8.55 2.91
CA GLU A 97 7.94 9.87 2.36
C GLU A 97 6.99 10.26 1.23
N GLN A 98 6.74 9.36 0.27
CA GLN A 98 5.86 9.66 -0.86
C GLN A 98 4.41 9.88 -0.42
N ILE A 99 3.91 9.11 0.56
CA ILE A 99 2.58 9.33 1.15
C ILE A 99 2.52 10.68 1.88
N TYR A 100 3.55 11.04 2.64
CA TYR A 100 3.63 12.34 3.31
C TYR A 100 3.59 13.51 2.31
N ILE A 101 4.34 13.41 1.22
CA ILE A 101 4.33 14.41 0.13
C ILE A 101 2.95 14.46 -0.54
N LEU A 102 2.33 13.31 -0.78
CA LEU A 102 1.02 13.20 -1.43
C LEU A 102 -0.10 13.87 -0.61
N TYR A 103 0.01 13.89 0.72
CA TYR A 103 -0.87 14.65 1.61
C TYR A 103 -0.49 16.13 1.75
N GLY A 104 0.45 16.64 0.95
CA GLY A 104 0.87 18.04 0.94
C GLY A 104 1.83 18.40 2.07
N GLY A 105 2.50 17.42 2.69
CA GLY A 105 3.44 17.65 3.78
C GLY A 105 2.80 17.97 5.13
N ALA A 106 1.48 17.80 5.26
CA ALA A 106 0.83 17.77 6.55
C ALA A 106 0.96 16.37 7.15
N SER A 107 1.42 16.27 8.40
CA SER A 107 1.36 15.00 9.14
C SER A 107 -0.11 14.61 9.29
N VAL A 108 -0.50 13.49 8.67
CA VAL A 108 -1.83 12.88 8.82
C VAL A 108 -1.98 12.15 10.14
#